data_AF-A0A536YCQ9-F1
#
_entry.id   AF-A0A536YCQ9-F1
#
_cell.length_a   1.000
_cell.length_b   1.000
_cell.length_c   1.000
_cell.angle_alpha   90.00
_cell.angle_beta   90.00
_cell.angle_gamma   90.00
#
_symmetry.space_group_name_H-M   'P 1'
#
loop_
_entity.id
_entity.type
_entity.pdbx_description
1 polymer ?
#
loop_
_entity_poly.entity_id
_entity_poly.type
_entity_poly.pdbx_seq_one_letter_code
_entity_poly.pdbx_strand_id
1 'polypeptide(L)'
;INEDGVVMVATIAFGMGIDKPDARFVAHLDLPKTIEAYYQETGRAGRDGKPAEAWMSYGLADIVQQRRMIDESTADDAFKRASVRKLDALVGLAETAGCRRVRLLAYFGEASGPCGNCDNCLNPPRVWDGTLAAQQALSCVYRTGQRFGAGHVIDVLLGQDTGRVSQLGHDRISTFGIGRDLDERQWRAVFRQLVALGHLRADGEAFGALKLTQTARQVLKGETSVMLREQAARPARVKRGKKTAREASGAVALDSALLRALRAWRLDIAREHGVPAFVVFHDSTLETIAALQPGTREALRGVSGVGEKKLERYGEALLEVVRAHSV
;
A
#
# COMPACT_ATOMS: atom_id res chain seq x y z
N ILE A 1 6.80 23.65 -18.25
CA ILE A 1 6.96 22.20 -18.56
C ILE A 1 8.32 21.91 -19.24
N ASN A 2 9.01 22.90 -19.82
CA ASN A 2 10.36 22.72 -20.38
C ASN A 2 11.49 22.95 -19.36
N GLU A 3 11.20 22.81 -18.07
CA GLU A 3 12.20 22.90 -17.01
C GLU A 3 12.69 21.49 -16.67
N ASP A 4 14.00 21.34 -16.49
CA ASP A 4 14.61 20.07 -16.08
C ASP A 4 14.30 19.76 -14.61
N GLY A 5 14.13 18.48 -14.30
CA GLY A 5 13.90 18.01 -12.93
C GLY A 5 12.47 18.20 -12.40
N VAL A 6 11.51 18.59 -13.24
CA VAL A 6 10.11 18.74 -12.83
C VAL A 6 9.42 17.37 -12.74
N VAL A 7 8.81 17.10 -11.60
CA VAL A 7 7.91 15.95 -11.41
C VAL A 7 6.47 16.45 -11.50
N MET A 8 5.71 15.86 -12.43
CA MET A 8 4.29 16.13 -12.55
C MET A 8 3.49 15.03 -11.86
N VAL A 9 2.57 15.42 -10.99
CA VAL A 9 1.61 14.52 -10.36
C VAL A 9 0.26 14.76 -11.00
N ALA A 10 -0.32 13.71 -11.57
CA ALA A 10 -1.52 13.80 -12.40
C ALA A 10 -2.46 12.60 -12.13
N THR A 11 -3.76 12.84 -12.25
CA THR A 11 -4.74 11.75 -12.37
C THR A 11 -4.84 11.31 -13.84
N ILE A 12 -5.49 10.16 -14.08
CA ILE A 12 -5.69 9.60 -15.44
C ILE A 12 -6.30 10.64 -16.40
N ALA A 13 -7.24 11.47 -15.91
CA ALA A 13 -7.91 12.49 -16.71
C ALA A 13 -6.95 13.56 -17.25
N PHE A 14 -5.86 13.88 -16.53
CA PHE A 14 -4.92 14.92 -16.92
C PHE A 14 -3.77 14.40 -17.80
N GLY A 15 -3.45 13.10 -17.71
CA GLY A 15 -2.37 12.50 -18.51
C GLY A 15 -2.67 12.46 -20.02
N MET A 16 -3.95 12.35 -20.41
CA MET A 16 -4.40 12.29 -21.81
C MET A 16 -4.28 13.66 -22.52
N GLY A 17 -3.06 14.07 -22.84
CA GLY A 17 -2.80 15.30 -23.59
C GLY A 17 -1.36 15.80 -23.50
N ILE A 18 -0.59 15.28 -22.55
CA ILE A 18 0.83 15.61 -22.42
C ILE A 18 1.65 14.59 -23.21
N ASP A 19 2.27 15.08 -24.28
CA ASP A 19 3.21 14.35 -25.11
C ASP A 19 4.61 14.95 -24.96
N LYS A 20 5.27 14.62 -23.84
CA LYS A 20 6.66 15.01 -23.59
C LYS A 20 7.57 13.83 -23.94
N PRO A 21 8.34 13.88 -25.04
CA PRO A 21 9.04 12.71 -25.55
C PRO A 21 10.17 12.23 -24.65
N ASP A 22 10.73 13.13 -23.84
CA ASP A 22 11.88 12.95 -22.96
C ASP A 22 11.49 12.69 -21.49
N ALA A 23 10.26 12.22 -21.22
CA ALA A 23 9.87 11.77 -19.89
C ALA A 23 10.73 10.57 -19.44
N ARG A 24 11.50 10.73 -18.35
CA ARG A 24 12.44 9.71 -17.86
C ARG A 24 11.81 8.63 -16.99
N PHE A 25 10.66 8.91 -16.39
CA PHE A 25 9.94 7.89 -15.65
C PHE A 25 8.43 8.16 -15.66
N VAL A 26 7.67 7.09 -15.46
CA VAL A 26 6.24 7.13 -15.12
C VAL A 26 6.07 6.29 -13.86
N ALA A 27 5.44 6.87 -12.85
CA ALA A 27 5.23 6.22 -11.55
C ALA A 27 3.73 6.13 -11.24
N HIS A 28 3.26 4.90 -11.07
CA HIS A 28 1.92 4.60 -10.55
C HIS A 28 1.98 4.45 -9.04
N LEU A 29 1.30 5.34 -8.32
CA LEU A 29 1.17 5.25 -6.86
C LEU A 29 0.01 4.35 -6.44
N ASP A 30 -0.97 4.16 -7.33
CA ASP A 30 -2.12 3.28 -7.17
C ASP A 30 -2.18 2.29 -8.34
N LEU A 31 -2.80 1.12 -8.11
CA LEU A 31 -3.00 0.12 -9.15
C LEU A 31 -3.92 0.67 -10.26
N PRO A 32 -3.48 0.67 -11.54
CA PRO A 32 -4.35 1.03 -12.66
C PRO A 32 -5.60 0.16 -12.74
N LYS A 33 -6.62 0.66 -13.44
CA LYS A 33 -7.90 -0.09 -13.61
C LYS A 33 -7.74 -1.33 -14.48
N THR A 34 -6.87 -1.26 -15.49
CA THR A 34 -6.64 -2.34 -16.45
C THR A 34 -5.20 -2.39 -16.90
N ILE A 35 -4.78 -3.54 -17.42
CA ILE A 35 -3.44 -3.71 -18.00
C ILE A 35 -3.22 -2.87 -19.26
N GLU A 36 -4.28 -2.59 -20.04
CA GLU A 36 -4.18 -1.69 -21.20
C GLU A 36 -3.93 -0.25 -20.78
N ALA A 37 -4.60 0.22 -19.72
CA ALA A 37 -4.34 1.53 -19.14
C ALA A 37 -2.87 1.60 -18.66
N TYR A 38 -2.40 0.59 -17.93
CA TYR A 38 -1.00 0.51 -17.51
C TYR A 38 -0.04 0.58 -18.70
N TYR A 39 -0.28 -0.17 -19.78
CA TYR A 39 0.55 -0.16 -20.98
C TYR A 39 0.59 1.24 -21.63
N GLN A 40 -0.57 1.86 -21.82
CA GLN A 40 -0.67 3.18 -22.44
C GLN A 40 -0.01 4.27 -21.58
N GLU A 41 -0.24 4.24 -20.27
CA GLU A 41 0.26 5.24 -19.33
C GLU A 41 1.78 5.14 -19.18
N THR A 42 2.32 3.93 -19.00
CA THR A 42 3.78 3.72 -18.93
C THR A 42 4.47 3.98 -20.26
N GLY A 43 3.80 3.76 -21.40
CA GLY A 43 4.28 4.09 -22.75
C GLY A 43 4.43 5.60 -23.04
N ARG A 44 4.17 6.46 -22.06
CA ARG A 44 4.52 7.89 -22.12
C ARG A 44 6.00 8.14 -21.81
N ALA A 45 6.66 7.22 -21.12
CA ALA A 45 8.07 7.35 -20.78
C ALA A 45 8.96 7.01 -22.00
N GLY A 46 10.04 7.77 -22.20
CA GLY A 46 11.12 7.42 -23.14
C GLY A 46 10.71 7.32 -24.61
N ARG A 47 9.78 8.15 -25.10
CA ARG A 47 9.40 8.17 -26.53
C ARG A 47 10.53 8.63 -27.45
N ASP A 48 11.51 9.33 -26.91
CA ASP A 48 12.78 9.65 -27.57
C ASP A 48 13.74 8.44 -27.71
N GLY A 49 13.34 7.26 -27.26
CA GLY A 49 14.12 6.02 -27.33
C GLY A 49 15.23 5.90 -26.29
N LYS A 50 15.41 6.91 -25.42
CA LYS A 50 16.41 6.86 -24.34
C LYS A 50 15.90 6.04 -23.16
N PRO A 51 16.80 5.55 -22.28
CA PRO A 51 16.40 4.83 -21.07
C PRO A 51 15.37 5.60 -20.25
N ALA A 52 14.33 4.88 -19.85
CA ALA A 52 13.26 5.39 -19.00
C ALA A 52 12.72 4.26 -18.12
N GLU A 53 12.12 4.62 -16.98
CA GLU A 53 11.63 3.67 -15.99
C GLU A 53 10.11 3.75 -15.81
N ALA A 54 9.47 2.58 -15.80
CA ALA A 54 8.08 2.45 -15.39
C ALA A 54 8.05 1.81 -14.00
N TRP A 55 7.51 2.54 -13.03
CA TRP A 55 7.45 2.11 -11.64
C TRP A 55 6.00 2.02 -11.17
N MET A 56 5.65 0.99 -10.39
CA MET A 56 4.31 0.83 -9.84
C MET A 56 4.37 0.35 -8.39
N SER A 57 3.75 1.12 -7.51
CA SER A 57 3.37 0.67 -6.17
C SER A 57 1.98 0.06 -6.21
N TYR A 58 1.79 -1.02 -5.48
CA TYR A 58 0.47 -1.61 -5.27
C TYR A 58 0.45 -2.49 -4.01
N GLY A 59 -0.72 -2.62 -3.42
CA GLY A 59 -0.99 -3.49 -2.28
C GLY A 59 -2.30 -4.26 -2.43
N LEU A 60 -2.59 -5.12 -1.45
CA LEU A 60 -3.84 -5.86 -1.41
C LEU A 60 -5.07 -4.94 -1.36
N ALA A 61 -4.96 -3.81 -0.65
CA ALA A 61 -6.05 -2.84 -0.53
C ALA A 61 -6.47 -2.28 -1.89
N ASP A 62 -5.51 -1.99 -2.78
CA ASP A 62 -5.79 -1.45 -4.12
C ASP A 62 -6.57 -2.46 -4.96
N ILE A 63 -6.19 -3.74 -4.89
CA ILE A 63 -6.88 -4.83 -5.59
C ILE A 63 -8.33 -4.96 -5.10
N VAL A 64 -8.53 -4.93 -3.78
CA VAL A 64 -9.87 -4.98 -3.16
C VAL A 64 -10.70 -3.78 -3.58
N GLN A 65 -10.11 -2.57 -3.57
CA GLN A 65 -10.81 -1.35 -3.93
C GLN A 65 -11.22 -1.35 -5.41
N GLN A 66 -10.34 -1.73 -6.33
CA GLN A 66 -10.67 -1.85 -7.75
C GLN A 66 -11.76 -2.88 -7.99
N ARG A 67 -11.70 -4.02 -7.29
CA ARG A 67 -12.74 -5.05 -7.39
C ARG A 67 -14.10 -4.54 -6.94
N ARG A 68 -14.14 -3.87 -5.79
CA ARG A 68 -15.37 -3.23 -5.27
C ARG A 68 -15.97 -2.25 -6.27
N MET A 69 -15.15 -1.38 -6.86
CA MET A 69 -15.61 -0.41 -7.87
C MET A 69 -16.23 -1.10 -9.10
N ILE A 70 -15.70 -2.25 -9.52
CA ILE A 70 -16.27 -3.04 -10.62
C ILE A 70 -17.63 -3.63 -10.20
N ASP A 71 -17.70 -4.24 -9.02
CA ASP A 71 -18.90 -4.91 -8.52
C ASP A 71 -20.05 -3.91 -8.29
N GLU A 72 -19.77 -2.74 -7.73
CA GLU A 72 -20.72 -1.64 -7.47
C GLU A 72 -21.11 -0.84 -8.74
N SER A 73 -20.43 -1.06 -9.87
CA SER A 73 -20.75 -0.33 -11.10
C SER A 73 -22.17 -0.64 -11.62
N THR A 74 -22.78 0.33 -12.30
CA THR A 74 -24.10 0.16 -12.95
C THR A 74 -24.02 -0.54 -14.31
N ALA A 75 -22.84 -1.02 -14.70
CA ALA A 75 -22.63 -1.72 -15.96
C ALA A 75 -23.26 -3.12 -15.95
N ASP A 76 -23.48 -3.69 -17.14
CA ASP A 76 -23.99 -5.05 -17.26
C ASP A 76 -22.98 -6.11 -16.78
N ASP A 77 -23.48 -7.32 -16.53
CA ASP A 77 -22.65 -8.42 -16.03
C ASP A 77 -21.53 -8.84 -17.00
N ALA A 78 -21.72 -8.67 -18.31
CA ALA A 78 -20.70 -9.01 -19.29
C ALA A 78 -19.51 -8.04 -19.18
N PHE A 79 -19.78 -6.76 -19.01
CA PHE A 79 -18.80 -5.71 -18.77
C PHE A 79 -18.09 -5.90 -17.43
N LYS A 80 -18.81 -6.22 -16.35
CA LYS A 80 -18.21 -6.52 -15.04
C LYS A 80 -17.25 -7.71 -15.14
N ARG A 81 -17.67 -8.81 -15.78
CA ARG A 81 -16.81 -9.97 -16.03
C ARG A 81 -15.57 -9.62 -16.85
N ALA A 82 -15.71 -8.80 -17.89
CA ALA A 82 -14.59 -8.35 -18.69
C ALA A 82 -13.61 -7.49 -17.87
N SER A 83 -14.12 -6.56 -17.07
CA SER A 83 -13.32 -5.68 -16.21
C SER A 83 -12.55 -6.47 -15.15
N VAL A 84 -13.18 -7.48 -14.54
CA VAL A 84 -12.51 -8.41 -13.63
C VAL A 84 -11.34 -9.10 -14.31
N ARG A 85 -11.55 -9.66 -15.51
CA ARG A 85 -10.46 -10.33 -16.26
C ARG A 85 -9.27 -9.42 -16.53
N LYS A 86 -9.53 -8.14 -16.82
CA LYS A 86 -8.48 -7.13 -17.06
C LYS A 86 -7.72 -6.78 -15.79
N LEU A 87 -8.42 -6.64 -14.67
CA LEU A 87 -7.81 -6.44 -13.35
C LEU A 87 -6.94 -7.65 -12.98
N ASP A 88 -7.46 -8.88 -13.15
CA ASP A 88 -6.73 -10.11 -12.87
C ASP A 88 -5.45 -10.22 -13.73
N ALA A 89 -5.50 -9.80 -15.00
CA ALA A 89 -4.32 -9.73 -15.86
C ALA A 89 -3.26 -8.76 -15.35
N LEU A 90 -3.66 -7.56 -14.90
CA LEU A 90 -2.76 -6.57 -14.31
C LEU A 90 -2.16 -7.04 -12.98
N VAL A 91 -2.98 -7.61 -12.10
CA VAL A 91 -2.52 -8.20 -10.84
C VAL A 91 -1.54 -9.35 -11.13
N GLY A 92 -1.82 -10.16 -12.14
CA GLY A 92 -0.90 -11.15 -12.64
C GLY A 92 0.44 -10.54 -13.10
N LEU A 93 0.40 -9.46 -13.88
CA LEU A 93 1.62 -8.74 -14.26
C LEU A 93 2.42 -8.29 -13.05
N ALA A 94 1.77 -7.83 -11.98
CA ALA A 94 2.39 -7.33 -10.76
C ALA A 94 2.95 -8.46 -9.85
N GLU A 95 2.28 -9.61 -9.79
CA GLU A 95 2.68 -10.75 -8.97
C GLU A 95 3.56 -11.78 -9.68
N THR A 96 3.78 -11.71 -10.99
CA THR A 96 4.61 -12.71 -11.70
C THR A 96 6.02 -12.83 -11.13
N ALA A 97 6.55 -14.05 -11.07
CA ALA A 97 7.97 -14.31 -10.82
C ALA A 97 8.82 -14.28 -12.11
N GLY A 98 8.17 -14.41 -13.29
CA GLY A 98 8.84 -14.37 -14.60
C GLY A 98 9.05 -12.96 -15.14
N CYS A 99 9.56 -12.84 -16.37
CA CYS A 99 9.79 -11.54 -17.01
C CYS A 99 8.49 -10.72 -17.16
N ARG A 100 8.51 -9.45 -16.71
CA ARG A 100 7.36 -8.53 -16.84
C ARG A 100 6.97 -8.31 -18.30
N ARG A 101 7.96 -8.07 -19.17
CA ARG A 101 7.74 -7.80 -20.60
C ARG A 101 7.09 -8.98 -21.31
N VAL A 102 7.57 -10.21 -21.04
CA VAL A 102 6.96 -11.42 -21.61
C VAL A 102 5.49 -11.52 -21.23
N ARG A 103 5.15 -11.29 -19.95
CA ARG A 103 3.75 -11.35 -19.50
C ARG A 103 2.89 -10.24 -20.09
N LEU A 104 3.44 -9.04 -20.21
CA LEU A 104 2.77 -7.87 -20.80
C LEU A 104 2.49 -8.08 -22.30
N LEU A 105 3.48 -8.53 -23.07
CA LEU A 105 3.33 -8.81 -24.50
C LEU A 105 2.40 -9.99 -24.77
N ALA A 106 2.49 -11.05 -23.96
CA ALA A 106 1.60 -12.20 -24.08
C ALA A 106 0.12 -11.83 -23.89
N TYR A 107 -0.19 -10.84 -23.04
CA TYR A 107 -1.56 -10.32 -22.90
C TYR A 107 -2.10 -9.73 -24.22
N PHE A 108 -1.24 -9.09 -25.02
CA PHE A 108 -1.59 -8.54 -26.34
C PHE A 108 -1.42 -9.55 -27.48
N GLY A 109 -1.18 -10.83 -27.18
CA GLY A 109 -1.00 -11.88 -28.17
C GLY A 109 0.38 -11.91 -28.82
N GLU A 110 1.37 -11.21 -28.25
CA GLU A 110 2.73 -11.18 -28.76
C GLU A 110 3.66 -12.11 -27.96
N ALA A 111 4.35 -13.00 -28.67
CA ALA A 111 5.36 -13.87 -28.09
C ALA A 111 6.70 -13.13 -27.93
N SER A 112 7.40 -13.37 -26.82
CA SER A 112 8.70 -12.76 -26.56
C SER A 112 9.56 -13.60 -25.61
N GLY A 113 10.88 -13.37 -25.63
CA GLY A 113 11.83 -13.93 -24.67
C GLY A 113 12.05 -13.00 -23.46
N PRO A 114 12.73 -13.48 -22.40
CA PRO A 114 13.10 -12.65 -21.24
C PRO A 114 13.84 -11.38 -21.66
N CYS A 115 13.41 -10.23 -21.15
CA CYS A 115 13.86 -8.94 -21.68
C CYS A 115 15.22 -8.44 -21.18
N GLY A 116 15.78 -9.05 -20.13
CA GLY A 116 17.04 -8.60 -19.50
C GLY A 116 16.98 -7.21 -18.84
N ASN A 117 15.82 -6.55 -18.80
CA ASN A 117 15.70 -5.13 -18.41
C ASN A 117 14.47 -4.80 -17.53
N CYS A 118 13.84 -5.81 -16.90
CA CYS A 118 12.80 -5.58 -15.89
C CYS A 118 13.30 -6.01 -14.51
N ASP A 119 12.64 -5.55 -13.45
CA ASP A 119 12.93 -5.91 -12.07
C ASP A 119 13.15 -7.43 -11.88
N ASN A 120 12.28 -8.27 -12.45
CA ASN A 120 12.40 -9.72 -12.33
C ASN A 120 13.54 -10.34 -13.16
N CYS A 121 13.97 -9.69 -14.26
CA CYS A 121 15.14 -10.17 -15.02
C CYS A 121 16.45 -9.73 -14.37
N LEU A 122 16.47 -8.51 -13.81
CA LEU A 122 17.65 -7.92 -13.17
C LEU A 122 17.88 -8.50 -11.78
N ASN A 123 16.79 -8.73 -11.04
CA ASN A 123 16.79 -9.30 -9.69
C ASN A 123 15.71 -10.38 -9.60
N PRO A 124 15.97 -11.61 -10.09
CA PRO A 124 15.01 -12.69 -10.07
C PRO A 124 14.44 -12.93 -8.65
N PRO A 125 13.10 -12.87 -8.47
CA PRO A 125 12.51 -13.09 -7.17
C PRO A 125 12.67 -14.54 -6.76
N ARG A 126 13.02 -14.76 -5.49
CA ARG A 126 12.97 -16.10 -4.91
C ARG A 126 11.53 -16.57 -4.82
N VAL A 127 11.33 -17.85 -5.10
CA VAL A 127 10.04 -18.53 -4.98
C VAL A 127 10.21 -19.70 -4.02
N TRP A 128 9.17 -19.98 -3.25
CA TRP A 128 9.12 -21.06 -2.29
C TRP A 128 7.81 -21.82 -2.42
N ASP A 129 7.79 -23.07 -1.97
CA ASP A 129 6.57 -23.87 -1.91
C ASP A 129 5.69 -23.38 -0.75
N GLY A 130 4.75 -22.50 -1.08
CA GLY A 130 3.80 -21.88 -0.17
C GLY A 130 2.52 -22.68 0.03
N THR A 131 2.47 -23.96 -0.38
CA THR A 131 1.25 -24.77 -0.34
C THR A 131 0.66 -24.86 1.06
N LEU A 132 1.49 -25.07 2.08
CA LEU A 132 1.02 -25.13 3.46
C LEU A 132 0.46 -23.79 3.93
N ALA A 133 1.15 -22.67 3.68
CA ALA A 133 0.67 -21.34 4.03
C ALA A 133 -0.63 -20.99 3.28
N ALA A 134 -0.76 -21.41 2.02
CA ALA A 134 -1.99 -21.28 1.25
C ALA A 134 -3.13 -22.07 1.91
N GLN A 135 -2.91 -23.33 2.28
CA GLN A 135 -3.90 -24.16 2.96
C GLN A 135 -4.33 -23.56 4.30
N GLN A 136 -3.39 -23.05 5.10
CA GLN A 136 -3.67 -22.36 6.36
C GLN A 136 -4.54 -21.12 6.14
N ALA A 137 -4.14 -20.25 5.20
CA ALA A 137 -4.88 -19.03 4.85
C ALA A 137 -6.31 -19.34 4.36
N LEU A 138 -6.45 -20.24 3.38
CA LEU A 138 -7.75 -20.64 2.82
C LEU A 138 -8.63 -21.30 3.89
N SER A 139 -8.05 -22.15 4.74
CA SER A 139 -8.74 -22.79 5.86
C SER A 139 -9.25 -21.77 6.89
N CYS A 140 -8.46 -20.74 7.17
CA CYS A 140 -8.83 -19.69 8.12
C CYS A 140 -9.91 -18.78 7.55
N VAL A 141 -9.82 -18.40 6.26
CA VAL A 141 -10.89 -17.67 5.55
C VAL A 141 -12.21 -18.44 5.62
N TYR A 142 -12.18 -19.76 5.40
CA TYR A 142 -13.38 -20.60 5.51
C TYR A 142 -13.96 -20.63 6.93
N ARG A 143 -13.12 -20.89 7.95
CA ARG A 143 -13.57 -21.04 9.35
C ARG A 143 -14.01 -19.74 10.01
N THR A 144 -13.47 -18.61 9.55
CA THR A 144 -13.94 -17.27 9.94
C THR A 144 -15.23 -16.88 9.19
N GLY A 145 -15.82 -17.79 8.41
CA GLY A 145 -17.11 -17.61 7.74
C GLY A 145 -17.06 -16.78 6.46
N GLN A 146 -15.86 -16.44 5.94
CA GLN A 146 -15.67 -15.65 4.72
C GLN A 146 -16.32 -14.26 4.76
N ARG A 147 -16.35 -13.64 5.94
CA ARG A 147 -16.96 -12.30 6.19
C ARG A 147 -15.94 -11.23 6.57
N PHE A 148 -14.65 -11.57 6.52
CA PHE A 148 -13.59 -10.72 7.04
C PHE A 148 -12.51 -10.48 6.00
N GLY A 149 -11.97 -9.26 6.01
CA GLY A 149 -10.78 -8.92 5.22
C GLY A 149 -9.50 -9.54 5.81
N ALA A 150 -8.40 -9.43 5.07
CA ALA A 150 -7.12 -10.06 5.44
C ALA A 150 -6.65 -9.73 6.85
N GLY A 151 -6.81 -8.48 7.33
CA GLY A 151 -6.33 -8.07 8.67
C GLY A 151 -6.81 -8.98 9.79
N HIS A 152 -8.13 -9.19 9.89
CA HIS A 152 -8.71 -10.07 10.91
C HIS A 152 -8.30 -11.54 10.73
N VAL A 153 -8.20 -12.01 9.49
CA VAL A 153 -7.76 -13.39 9.22
C VAL A 153 -6.30 -13.58 9.62
N ILE A 154 -5.45 -12.56 9.44
CA ILE A 154 -4.06 -12.55 9.88
C ILE A 154 -3.96 -12.57 11.41
N ASP A 155 -4.77 -11.77 12.11
CA ASP A 155 -4.83 -11.77 13.57
C ASP A 155 -5.13 -13.18 14.10
N VAL A 156 -6.09 -13.88 13.49
CA VAL A 156 -6.43 -15.27 13.83
C VAL A 156 -5.26 -16.21 13.54
N LEU A 157 -4.64 -16.15 12.35
CA LEU A 157 -3.51 -17.02 11.98
C LEU A 157 -2.31 -16.85 12.93
N LEU A 158 -2.02 -15.61 13.33
CA LEU A 158 -0.95 -15.30 14.26
C LEU A 158 -1.30 -15.66 15.72
N GLY A 159 -2.59 -15.88 16.00
CA GLY A 159 -3.08 -16.15 17.35
C GLY A 159 -3.10 -14.90 18.22
N GLN A 160 -3.39 -13.74 17.62
CA GLN A 160 -3.55 -12.47 18.33
C GLN A 160 -4.92 -12.46 19.02
N ASP A 161 -4.90 -12.35 20.35
CA ASP A 161 -6.12 -12.22 21.15
C ASP A 161 -6.58 -10.77 21.17
N THR A 162 -7.13 -10.31 20.05
CA THR A 162 -7.80 -9.01 19.99
C THR A 162 -9.22 -9.16 20.53
N GLY A 163 -9.77 -8.12 21.15
CA GLY A 163 -11.15 -8.17 21.66
C GLY A 163 -12.19 -8.58 20.59
N ARG A 164 -11.94 -8.27 19.31
CA ARG A 164 -12.78 -8.71 18.19
C ARG A 164 -12.65 -10.22 17.92
N VAL A 165 -11.45 -10.78 18.01
CA VAL A 165 -11.21 -12.23 17.80
C VAL A 165 -11.94 -13.05 18.87
N SER A 166 -11.79 -12.70 20.15
CA SER A 166 -12.44 -13.43 21.26
C SER A 166 -13.97 -13.21 21.29
N GLN A 167 -14.47 -12.00 20.99
CA GLN A 167 -15.92 -11.75 20.88
C GLN A 167 -16.59 -12.62 19.79
N LEU A 168 -15.89 -12.92 18.71
CA LEU A 168 -16.39 -13.72 17.60
C LEU A 168 -16.11 -15.23 17.79
N GLY A 169 -15.47 -15.64 18.89
CA GLY A 169 -15.09 -17.03 19.15
C GLY A 169 -14.03 -17.58 18.20
N HIS A 170 -13.29 -16.70 17.52
CA HIS A 170 -12.25 -17.10 16.57
C HIS A 170 -10.92 -17.47 17.26
N ASP A 171 -10.82 -17.25 18.57
CA ASP A 171 -9.80 -17.82 19.45
C ASP A 171 -9.93 -19.36 19.60
N ARG A 172 -11.11 -19.91 19.30
CA ARG A 172 -11.44 -21.33 19.54
C ARG A 172 -11.43 -22.20 18.27
N ILE A 173 -11.24 -21.59 17.10
CA ILE A 173 -11.22 -22.35 15.84
C ILE A 173 -9.85 -22.99 15.62
N SER A 174 -9.82 -24.10 14.89
CA SER A 174 -8.59 -24.88 14.68
C SER A 174 -7.49 -24.15 13.88
N THR A 175 -7.78 -22.97 13.34
CA THR A 175 -6.82 -22.13 12.60
C THR A 175 -6.25 -20.98 13.44
N PHE A 176 -6.65 -20.86 14.71
CA PHE A 176 -6.08 -19.86 15.59
C PHE A 176 -4.62 -20.21 15.94
N GLY A 177 -3.69 -19.28 15.66
CA GLY A 177 -2.28 -19.44 15.99
C GLY A 177 -1.50 -20.46 15.17
N ILE A 178 -2.08 -21.05 14.11
CA ILE A 178 -1.38 -22.05 13.29
C ILE A 178 -0.37 -21.42 12.32
N GLY A 179 -0.44 -20.10 12.11
CA GLY A 179 0.34 -19.36 11.13
C GLY A 179 1.50 -18.55 11.73
N ARG A 180 2.02 -18.95 12.88
CA ARG A 180 3.06 -18.19 13.62
C ARG A 180 4.44 -18.20 12.97
N ASP A 181 4.66 -19.06 11.97
CA ASP A 181 5.93 -19.14 11.24
C ASP A 181 6.15 -17.97 10.28
N LEU A 182 5.08 -17.22 9.95
CA LEU A 182 5.14 -16.04 9.09
C LEU A 182 4.73 -14.80 9.89
N ASP A 183 5.40 -13.69 9.63
CA ASP A 183 5.00 -12.39 10.16
C ASP A 183 3.78 -11.80 9.42
N GLU A 184 3.22 -10.72 9.97
CA GLU A 184 2.06 -10.03 9.38
C GLU A 184 2.29 -9.60 7.93
N ARG A 185 3.52 -9.16 7.59
CA ARG A 185 3.85 -8.68 6.25
C ARG A 185 3.92 -9.83 5.25
N GLN A 186 4.52 -10.95 5.65
CA GLN A 186 4.56 -12.18 4.87
C GLN A 186 3.13 -12.69 4.64
N TRP A 187 2.27 -12.69 5.66
CA TRP A 187 0.87 -13.05 5.48
C TRP A 187 0.13 -12.13 4.51
N ARG A 188 0.32 -10.81 4.60
CA ARG A 188 -0.25 -9.87 3.62
C ARG A 188 0.20 -10.21 2.19
N ALA A 189 1.46 -10.59 2.00
CA ALA A 189 1.99 -11.03 0.72
C ALA A 189 1.36 -12.36 0.25
N VAL A 190 1.17 -13.33 1.14
CA VAL A 190 0.46 -14.59 0.86
C VAL A 190 -0.96 -14.30 0.39
N PHE A 191 -1.75 -13.52 1.14
CA PHE A 191 -3.14 -13.19 0.76
C PHE A 191 -3.21 -12.46 -0.59
N ARG A 192 -2.31 -11.51 -0.83
CA ARG A 192 -2.23 -10.80 -2.11
C ARG A 192 -1.95 -11.75 -3.28
N GLN A 193 -1.03 -12.69 -3.11
CA GLN A 193 -0.72 -13.69 -4.13
C GLN A 193 -1.85 -14.71 -4.32
N LEU A 194 -2.56 -15.12 -3.26
CA LEU A 194 -3.72 -16.00 -3.37
C LEU A 194 -4.90 -15.35 -4.12
N VAL A 195 -5.07 -14.03 -3.99
CA VAL A 195 -6.02 -13.27 -4.80
C VAL A 195 -5.56 -13.24 -6.26
N ALA A 196 -4.28 -12.97 -6.51
CA ALA A 196 -3.71 -12.93 -7.85
C ALA A 196 -3.76 -14.28 -8.59
N LEU A 197 -3.59 -15.39 -7.86
CA LEU A 197 -3.73 -16.76 -8.36
C LEU A 197 -5.20 -17.17 -8.51
N GLY A 198 -6.13 -16.33 -8.08
CA GLY A 198 -7.57 -16.57 -8.18
C GLY A 198 -8.09 -17.62 -7.20
N HIS A 199 -7.37 -17.94 -6.12
CA HIS A 199 -7.87 -18.81 -5.03
C HIS A 199 -8.75 -18.06 -4.03
N LEU A 200 -8.51 -16.75 -3.90
CA LEU A 200 -9.32 -15.83 -3.12
C LEU A 200 -9.88 -14.74 -4.01
N ARG A 201 -11.04 -14.21 -3.62
CA ARG A 201 -11.58 -12.97 -4.17
C ARG A 201 -12.04 -12.06 -3.04
N ALA A 202 -11.90 -10.76 -3.23
CA ALA A 202 -12.55 -9.79 -2.36
C ALA A 202 -14.02 -9.67 -2.74
N ASP A 203 -14.88 -9.52 -1.74
CA ASP A 203 -16.29 -9.24 -1.90
C ASP A 203 -16.56 -7.75 -1.64
N GLY A 204 -17.03 -7.03 -2.66
CA GLY A 204 -17.38 -5.61 -2.58
C GLY A 204 -18.56 -5.33 -1.65
N GLU A 205 -19.54 -6.23 -1.57
CA GLU A 205 -20.76 -6.05 -0.77
C GLU A 205 -20.50 -6.26 0.73
N ALA A 206 -19.50 -7.07 1.07
CA ALA A 206 -19.11 -7.40 2.43
C ALA A 206 -17.85 -6.65 2.89
N PHE A 207 -17.71 -5.37 2.49
CA PHE A 207 -16.61 -4.47 2.90
C PHE A 207 -15.20 -5.06 2.68
N GLY A 208 -14.97 -5.78 1.58
CA GLY A 208 -13.68 -6.38 1.26
C GLY A 208 -13.41 -7.71 1.96
N ALA A 209 -14.46 -8.41 2.39
CA ALA A 209 -14.33 -9.77 2.90
C ALA A 209 -13.67 -10.70 1.87
N LEU A 210 -12.77 -11.56 2.34
CA LEU A 210 -12.15 -12.57 1.47
C LEU A 210 -13.07 -13.78 1.37
N LYS A 211 -13.34 -14.21 0.14
CA LYS A 211 -14.11 -15.42 -0.20
C LYS A 211 -13.25 -16.40 -0.98
N LEU A 212 -13.43 -17.69 -0.72
CA LEU A 212 -12.85 -18.75 -1.53
C LEU A 212 -13.46 -18.73 -2.93
N THR A 213 -12.64 -19.02 -3.93
CA THR A 213 -13.10 -19.32 -5.28
C THR A 213 -13.20 -20.84 -5.49
N GLN A 214 -13.58 -21.27 -6.69
CA GLN A 214 -13.63 -22.70 -7.03
C GLN A 214 -12.25 -23.37 -6.99
N THR A 215 -11.16 -22.65 -7.31
CA THR A 215 -9.80 -23.21 -7.38
C THR A 215 -9.21 -23.45 -5.98
N ALA A 216 -9.71 -22.79 -4.94
CA ALA A 216 -9.26 -22.99 -3.56
C ALA A 216 -9.42 -24.43 -3.07
N ARG A 217 -10.43 -25.16 -3.58
CA ARG A 217 -10.72 -26.54 -3.15
C ARG A 217 -9.56 -27.49 -3.45
N GLN A 218 -8.92 -27.35 -4.61
CA GLN A 218 -7.82 -28.23 -5.02
C GLN A 218 -6.58 -28.00 -4.14
N VAL A 219 -6.28 -26.74 -3.82
CA VAL A 219 -5.20 -26.38 -2.89
C VAL A 219 -5.47 -26.94 -1.49
N LEU A 220 -6.70 -26.77 -0.98
CA LEU A 220 -7.11 -27.28 0.34
C LEU A 220 -7.02 -28.80 0.45
N LYS A 221 -7.22 -29.53 -0.66
CA LYS A 221 -7.05 -30.98 -0.70
C LYS A 221 -5.60 -31.44 -0.93
N GLY A 222 -4.68 -30.51 -1.20
CA GLY A 222 -3.31 -30.83 -1.58
C GLY A 222 -3.16 -31.35 -3.01
N GLU A 223 -4.18 -31.20 -3.86
CA GLU A 223 -4.17 -31.60 -5.28
C GLU A 223 -3.40 -30.59 -6.15
N THR A 224 -3.16 -29.38 -5.66
CA THR A 224 -2.45 -28.32 -6.36
C THR A 224 -1.45 -27.64 -5.44
N SER A 225 -0.18 -27.64 -5.83
CA SER A 225 0.87 -26.88 -5.14
C SER A 225 0.77 -25.39 -5.47
N VAL A 226 1.15 -24.55 -4.51
CA VAL A 226 1.10 -23.09 -4.63
C VAL A 226 2.50 -22.53 -4.44
N MET A 227 3.14 -22.19 -5.55
CA MET A 227 4.45 -21.52 -5.54
C MET A 227 4.26 -20.02 -5.30
N LEU A 228 4.84 -19.51 -4.22
CA LEU A 228 4.74 -18.11 -3.83
C LEU A 228 6.09 -17.42 -3.96
N ARG A 229 6.07 -16.15 -4.33
CA ARG A 229 7.24 -15.27 -4.23
C ARG A 229 7.54 -15.00 -2.76
N GLU A 230 8.82 -15.10 -2.40
CA GLU A 230 9.29 -14.68 -1.10
C GLU A 230 9.11 -13.16 -0.96
N GLN A 231 8.59 -12.73 0.20
CA GLN A 231 8.57 -11.32 0.52
C GLN A 231 10.00 -10.86 0.76
N ALA A 232 10.53 -10.02 -0.14
CA ALA A 232 11.88 -9.49 0.01
C ALA A 232 12.06 -8.88 1.41
N ALA A 233 13.08 -9.38 2.13
CA ALA A 233 13.49 -8.82 3.40
C ALA A 233 13.68 -7.32 3.21
N ARG A 234 13.16 -6.53 4.15
CA ARG A 234 13.49 -5.11 4.16
C ARG A 234 15.03 -5.06 4.22
N PRO A 235 15.72 -4.32 3.33
CA PRO A 235 17.13 -4.07 3.56
C PRO A 235 17.20 -3.55 4.99
N ALA A 236 17.98 -4.24 5.83
CA ALA A 236 18.20 -3.79 7.19
C ALA A 236 18.48 -2.30 7.07
N ARG A 237 17.69 -1.45 7.75
CA ARG A 237 18.05 -0.04 7.88
C ARG A 237 19.50 -0.11 8.34
N VAL A 238 20.43 0.22 7.45
CA VAL A 238 21.82 0.40 7.83
C VAL A 238 21.66 1.47 8.88
N LYS A 239 21.81 1.09 10.16
CA LYS A 239 22.00 2.04 11.22
C LYS A 239 23.21 2.78 10.73
N ARG A 240 23.00 3.93 10.09
CA ARG A 240 24.08 4.83 9.69
C ARG A 240 24.86 4.98 10.96
N GLY A 241 26.01 4.30 11.01
CA GLY A 241 26.89 4.36 12.16
C GLY A 241 27.04 5.83 12.45
N LYS A 242 26.95 6.19 13.73
CA LYS A 242 27.17 7.53 14.25
C LYS A 242 28.64 7.87 13.93
N LYS A 243 28.94 8.17 12.66
CA LYS A 243 30.20 8.74 12.25
C LYS A 243 30.18 10.10 12.91
N THR A 244 31.07 10.26 13.88
CA THR A 244 31.46 11.52 14.47
C THR A 244 31.93 12.43 13.33
N ALA A 245 30.98 13.16 12.75
CA ALA A 245 31.26 14.32 11.94
C ALA A 245 31.61 15.44 12.92
N ARG A 246 32.87 15.41 13.37
CA ARG A 246 33.56 16.62 13.79
C ARG A 246 33.87 17.36 12.48
N GLU A 247 33.46 18.61 12.42
CA GLU A 247 33.78 19.60 11.38
C GLU A 247 32.99 19.50 10.06
N ALA A 248 31.75 20.00 10.11
CA ALA A 248 31.27 20.98 9.14
C ALA A 248 30.15 21.80 9.81
N SER A 249 30.31 23.10 9.77
CA SER A 249 29.53 24.17 10.40
C SER A 249 28.00 24.09 10.22
N GLY A 250 27.27 24.31 11.31
CA GLY A 250 26.03 25.10 11.31
C GLY A 250 24.69 24.41 11.03
N ALA A 251 24.30 23.40 11.82
CA ALA A 251 22.89 22.98 11.93
C ALA A 251 22.64 22.19 13.24
N VAL A 252 22.53 22.89 14.38
CA VAL A 252 21.98 22.31 15.63
C VAL A 252 20.85 23.20 16.12
N ALA A 253 19.68 22.96 15.54
CA ALA A 253 18.34 23.28 16.01
C ALA A 253 17.44 22.42 15.09
N LEU A 254 16.62 21.46 15.49
CA LEU A 254 15.52 21.55 16.44
C LEU A 254 15.03 20.13 16.80
N ASP A 255 15.36 19.63 17.98
CA ASP A 255 14.45 18.77 18.76
C ASP A 255 14.09 19.55 20.02
N SER A 256 13.31 20.62 19.85
CA SER A 256 12.91 21.49 20.96
C SER A 256 11.96 20.75 21.90
N ALA A 257 11.97 21.10 23.18
CA ALA A 257 10.99 20.58 24.15
C ALA A 257 9.54 20.79 23.66
N LEU A 258 9.29 21.94 23.00
CA LEU A 258 8.02 22.26 22.36
C LEU A 258 7.63 21.26 21.26
N LEU A 259 8.56 20.87 20.37
CA LEU A 259 8.24 19.90 19.31
C LEU A 259 7.86 18.53 19.88
N ARG A 260 8.52 18.10 20.96
CA ARG A 260 8.16 16.86 21.68
C ARG A 260 6.77 16.96 22.32
N ALA A 261 6.45 18.09 22.94
CA ALA A 261 5.14 18.34 23.53
C ALA A 261 4.02 18.35 22.48
N LEU A 262 4.24 19.01 21.33
CA LEU A 262 3.29 19.03 20.22
C LEU A 262 3.04 17.64 19.63
N ARG A 263 4.08 16.79 19.52
CA ARG A 263 3.95 15.41 19.05
C ARG A 263 3.17 14.53 20.04
N ALA A 264 3.40 14.70 21.34
CA ALA A 264 2.65 14.00 22.39
C ALA A 264 1.18 14.41 22.38
N TRP A 265 0.89 15.72 22.39
CA TRP A 265 -0.46 16.25 22.28
C TRP A 265 -1.21 15.71 21.06
N ARG A 266 -0.56 15.69 19.88
CA ARG A 266 -1.17 15.14 18.66
C ARG A 266 -1.52 13.66 18.81
N LEU A 267 -0.68 12.87 19.47
CA LEU A 267 -0.91 11.44 19.66
C LEU A 267 -2.12 11.19 20.55
N ASP A 268 -2.31 12.00 21.58
CA ASP A 268 -3.44 11.87 22.50
C ASP A 268 -4.78 12.21 21.81
N ILE A 269 -4.81 13.30 21.04
CA ILE A 269 -5.98 13.67 20.21
C ILE A 269 -6.29 12.59 19.16
N ALA A 270 -5.26 12.01 18.55
CA ALA A 270 -5.43 10.94 17.56
C ALA A 270 -6.06 9.68 18.18
N ARG A 271 -5.63 9.32 19.40
CA ARG A 271 -6.20 8.21 20.17
C ARG A 271 -7.64 8.48 20.56
N GLU A 272 -7.95 9.67 21.06
CA GLU A 272 -9.31 10.06 21.45
C GLU A 272 -10.30 9.96 20.28
N HIS A 273 -9.88 10.37 19.09
CA HIS A 273 -10.72 10.34 17.90
C HIS A 273 -10.63 9.03 17.10
N GLY A 274 -9.83 8.06 17.53
CA GLY A 274 -9.67 6.78 16.83
C GLY A 274 -9.10 6.91 15.40
N VAL A 275 -8.29 7.93 15.14
CA VAL A 275 -7.69 8.21 13.82
C VAL A 275 -6.16 8.20 13.88
N PRO A 276 -5.45 7.91 12.77
CA PRO A 276 -4.00 8.04 12.73
C PRO A 276 -3.51 9.46 13.02
N ALA A 277 -2.40 9.62 13.73
CA ALA A 277 -1.90 10.94 14.18
C ALA A 277 -1.66 11.95 13.05
N PHE A 278 -1.20 11.49 11.89
CA PHE A 278 -0.97 12.38 10.74
C PHE A 278 -2.25 13.02 10.19
N VAL A 279 -3.43 12.44 10.46
CA VAL A 279 -4.74 13.00 10.08
C VAL A 279 -5.04 14.27 10.89
N VAL A 280 -4.62 14.29 12.17
CA VAL A 280 -4.74 15.46 13.06
C VAL A 280 -3.82 16.57 12.55
N PHE A 281 -2.51 16.33 12.49
CA PHE A 281 -1.51 17.22 11.87
C PHE A 281 -0.32 16.44 11.31
N HIS A 282 0.22 16.87 10.16
CA HIS A 282 1.49 16.35 9.65
C HIS A 282 2.67 16.83 10.50
N ASP A 283 3.78 16.08 10.47
CA ASP A 283 5.01 16.43 11.21
C ASP A 283 5.54 17.81 10.78
N SER A 284 5.48 18.14 9.49
CA SER A 284 5.90 19.43 8.95
C SER A 284 5.14 20.61 9.56
N THR A 285 3.84 20.44 9.84
CA THR A 285 3.04 21.49 10.51
C THR A 285 3.48 21.67 11.95
N LEU A 286 3.72 20.59 12.70
CA LEU A 286 4.22 20.69 14.09
C LEU A 286 5.62 21.29 14.17
N GLU A 287 6.49 20.94 13.23
CA GLU A 287 7.84 21.52 13.10
C GLU A 287 7.76 23.03 12.82
N THR A 288 6.82 23.44 11.96
CA THR A 288 6.59 24.86 11.67
C THR A 288 6.03 25.60 12.88
N ILE A 289 5.09 25.02 13.63
CA ILE A 289 4.57 25.61 14.88
C ILE A 289 5.70 25.73 15.92
N ALA A 290 6.54 24.69 16.06
CA ALA A 290 7.66 24.72 16.99
C ALA A 290 8.73 25.77 16.62
N ALA A 291 8.92 26.03 15.33
CA ALA A 291 9.84 27.06 14.84
C ALA A 291 9.27 28.47 15.01
N LEU A 292 7.98 28.68 14.74
CA LEU A 292 7.34 30.01 14.75
C LEU A 292 6.81 30.42 16.13
N GLN A 293 6.58 29.47 17.04
CA GLN A 293 6.02 29.67 18.38
C GLN A 293 4.83 30.67 18.40
N PRO A 294 3.76 30.42 17.62
CA PRO A 294 2.66 31.37 17.49
C PRO A 294 1.94 31.57 18.82
N GLY A 295 1.84 32.84 19.27
CA GLY A 295 1.18 33.22 20.51
C GLY A 295 -0.31 33.58 20.37
N THR A 296 -0.84 33.68 19.16
CA THR A 296 -2.23 34.08 18.87
C THR A 296 -2.88 33.18 17.83
N ARG A 297 -4.22 33.17 17.78
CA ARG A 297 -4.98 32.43 16.77
C ARG A 297 -4.70 32.92 15.35
N GLU A 298 -4.50 34.23 15.19
CA GLU A 298 -4.13 34.84 13.90
C GLU A 298 -2.76 34.33 13.43
N ALA A 299 -1.79 34.20 14.34
CA ALA A 299 -0.47 33.67 14.02
C ALA A 299 -0.53 32.18 13.64
N LEU A 300 -1.39 31.38 14.30
CA LEU A 300 -1.63 29.99 13.93
C LEU A 300 -2.27 29.84 12.54
N ARG A 301 -3.17 30.75 12.15
CA ARG A 301 -3.79 30.75 10.82
C ARG A 301 -2.76 30.89 9.69
N GLY A 302 -1.65 31.59 9.95
CA GLY A 302 -0.55 31.75 9.01
C GLY A 302 0.32 30.50 8.82
N VAL A 303 0.10 29.44 9.61
CA VAL A 303 0.91 28.21 9.56
C VAL A 303 0.39 27.25 8.49
N SER A 304 1.27 26.81 7.59
CA SER A 304 0.95 25.82 6.56
C SER A 304 0.45 24.50 7.18
N GLY A 305 -0.76 24.09 6.80
CA GLY A 305 -1.45 22.90 7.33
C GLY A 305 -2.46 23.17 8.45
N VAL A 306 -2.60 24.43 8.90
CA VAL A 306 -3.64 24.88 9.84
C VAL A 306 -4.76 25.58 9.07
N GLY A 307 -5.70 24.80 8.51
CA GLY A 307 -6.91 25.33 7.87
C GLY A 307 -7.95 25.79 8.89
N GLU A 308 -8.96 26.54 8.43
CA GLU A 308 -10.01 27.17 9.27
C GLU A 308 -10.70 26.19 10.22
N LYS A 309 -11.14 25.03 9.71
CA LYS A 309 -11.74 23.96 10.53
C LYS A 309 -10.80 23.40 11.61
N LYS A 310 -9.49 23.31 11.31
CA LYS A 310 -8.50 22.83 12.28
C LYS A 310 -8.16 23.90 13.32
N LEU A 311 -8.16 25.16 12.91
CA LEU A 311 -7.98 26.31 13.80
C LEU A 311 -9.15 26.41 14.78
N GLU A 312 -10.39 26.27 14.32
CA GLU A 312 -11.58 26.23 15.17
C GLU A 312 -11.53 25.07 16.16
N ARG A 313 -11.15 23.88 15.69
CA ARG A 313 -11.19 22.65 16.49
C ARG A 313 -10.02 22.52 17.47
N TYR A 314 -8.83 22.98 17.11
CA TYR A 314 -7.59 22.69 17.84
C TYR A 314 -6.79 23.93 18.23
N GLY A 315 -7.22 25.13 17.83
CA GLY A 315 -6.45 26.36 17.99
C GLY A 315 -6.08 26.67 19.45
N GLU A 316 -7.04 26.59 20.37
CA GLU A 316 -6.76 26.86 21.80
C GLU A 316 -5.80 25.86 22.42
N ALA A 317 -6.03 24.57 22.17
CA ALA A 317 -5.19 23.51 22.72
C ALA A 317 -3.74 23.61 22.21
N LEU A 318 -3.54 23.98 20.94
CA LEU A 318 -2.21 24.25 20.39
C LEU A 318 -1.55 25.47 21.05
N LEU A 319 -2.28 26.58 21.23
CA LEU A 319 -1.75 27.76 21.90
C LEU A 319 -1.37 27.47 23.35
N GLU A 320 -2.12 26.62 24.05
CA GLU A 320 -1.79 26.18 25.40
C GLU A 320 -0.48 25.38 25.44
N VAL A 321 -0.29 24.42 24.52
CA VAL A 321 0.96 23.65 24.41
C VAL A 321 2.14 24.57 24.09
N VAL A 322 1.95 25.55 23.19
CA VAL A 322 2.97 26.54 22.83
C VAL A 322 3.32 27.42 24.04
N ARG A 323 2.33 28.00 24.73
CA ARG A 323 2.53 28.84 25.92
C ARG A 323 3.23 28.12 27.06
N ALA A 324 2.94 26.83 27.25
CA ALA A 324 3.57 26.02 28.28
C ALA A 324 5.07 25.72 28.03
N HIS A 325 5.55 25.94 26.80
CA HIS A 325 6.92 25.61 26.39
C HIS A 325 7.65 26.75 25.67
N SER A 326 7.04 27.94 25.62
CA SER A 326 7.70 29.19 25.26
C SER A 326 8.59 29.64 26.43
N VAL A 327 9.85 29.96 26.14
CA VAL A 327 10.79 30.61 27.06
C VAL A 327 10.55 32.11 27.03
#